data_AF-A0A7V5H588-F1
#
_entry.id   AF-A0A7V5H588-F1
#
_cell.length_a   1.000
_cell.length_b   1.000
_cell.length_c   1.000
_cell.angle_alpha   90.00
_cell.angle_beta   90.00
_cell.angle_gamma   90.00
#
_symmetry.space_group_name_H-M   'P 1'
#
loop_
_entity.id
_entity.type
_entity.pdbx_description
1 polymer ?
#
loop_
_entity_poly.entity_id
_entity_poly.type
_entity_poly.pdbx_seq_one_letter_code
_entity_poly.pdbx_strand_id
1 'polypeptide(L)'
;MEFISQPREYGDVRENPFYPNHETMFILNQLKKTGLLRINEPIETLIEKEIPDFESLYGDQNQIKEFPVDENRLQSIRKILNLEADFPAKIVVISDDEKLLKHYLSSIAGSPDRVLFEYNMFLIKFSLGPGLEFIFIGILASPQLLKLLSVVSEQIHGFIFLINAQNLNKVGYFSYLINQALVQHPIPAACAVTYLNANQTLENVQSQFFLNWDISWTKFEANNVQSMVHLIESVQPVEPIEIGEEEGEEE
;
A
#
# COMPACT_ATOMS: atom_id res chain seq x y z
N MET A 1 14.76 19.99 36.28
CA MET A 1 14.83 19.51 34.88
C MET A 1 13.87 20.37 34.10
N GLU A 2 14.38 21.44 33.48
CA GLU A 2 13.60 22.36 32.66
C GLU A 2 13.32 21.69 31.32
N PHE A 3 12.05 21.62 30.94
CA PHE A 3 11.63 21.16 29.63
C PHE A 3 12.20 22.11 28.58
N ILE A 4 13.02 21.60 27.66
CA ILE A 4 13.48 22.36 26.49
C ILE A 4 12.23 22.70 25.66
N SER A 5 11.83 23.96 25.67
CA SER A 5 10.74 24.45 24.83
C SER A 5 11.11 24.32 23.35
N GLN A 6 10.16 23.90 22.51
CA GLN A 6 10.37 23.83 21.05
C GLN A 6 10.69 25.23 20.49
N PRO A 7 11.66 25.34 19.56
CA PRO A 7 12.09 26.62 19.00
C PRO A 7 10.99 27.22 18.13
N ARG A 8 10.82 28.54 18.20
CA ARG A 8 9.74 29.27 17.51
C ARG A 8 10.22 29.94 16.24
N GLU A 9 11.53 30.20 16.12
CA GLU A 9 12.12 30.85 14.95
C GLU A 9 13.44 30.17 14.50
N TYR A 10 13.82 30.39 13.23
CA TYR A 10 15.02 29.78 12.61
C TYR A 10 16.34 30.32 13.21
N GLY A 11 16.32 31.51 13.81
CA GLY A 11 17.47 32.09 14.51
C GLY A 11 17.86 31.33 15.78
N ASP A 12 16.87 30.80 16.50
CA ASP A 12 17.06 30.12 17.79
C ASP A 12 17.87 28.82 17.69
N VAL A 13 17.88 28.19 16.50
CA VAL A 13 18.58 26.93 16.22
C VAL A 13 20.07 27.15 15.97
N ARG A 14 20.47 28.35 15.52
CA ARG A 14 21.85 28.65 15.11
C ARG A 14 22.79 28.93 16.29
N GLU A 15 22.25 29.34 17.43
CA GLU A 15 23.03 29.84 18.58
C GLU A 15 23.17 28.82 19.72
N ASN A 16 22.59 27.62 19.60
CA ASN A 16 22.51 26.66 20.70
C ASN A 16 23.37 25.40 20.44
N PRO A 17 24.41 25.13 21.25
CA PRO A 17 25.39 24.06 21.04
C PRO A 17 24.83 22.64 21.26
N PHE A 18 23.58 22.51 21.72
CA PHE A 18 22.88 21.23 21.85
C PHE A 18 21.97 20.90 20.65
N TYR A 19 21.84 21.79 19.66
CA TYR A 19 21.23 21.47 18.38
C TYR A 19 22.31 20.98 17.41
N PRO A 20 22.04 19.92 16.64
CA PRO A 20 23.09 19.22 15.96
C PRO A 20 23.57 20.01 14.73
N ASN A 21 24.86 19.85 14.39
CA ASN A 21 25.54 20.62 13.35
C ASN A 21 24.90 20.45 11.94
N HIS A 22 25.37 21.26 10.98
CA HIS A 22 24.83 21.31 9.61
C HIS A 22 24.77 19.93 8.92
N GLU A 23 25.77 19.07 9.14
CA GLU A 23 25.79 17.70 8.63
C GLU A 23 24.65 16.85 9.20
N THR A 24 24.38 16.97 10.49
CA THR A 24 23.28 16.23 11.11
C THR A 24 21.92 16.70 10.59
N MET A 25 21.73 18.00 10.35
CA MET A 25 20.51 18.53 9.73
C MET A 25 20.36 18.11 8.26
N PHE A 26 21.47 17.93 7.54
CA PHE A 26 21.46 17.39 6.18
C PHE A 26 21.07 15.91 6.17
N ILE A 27 21.64 15.10 7.05
CA ILE A 27 21.32 13.67 7.21
C ILE A 27 19.86 13.49 7.65
N LEU A 28 19.36 14.27 8.62
CA LEU A 28 17.95 14.22 9.02
C LEU A 28 17.00 14.67 7.91
N ASN A 29 17.39 15.61 7.06
CA ASN A 29 16.63 15.96 5.85
C ASN A 29 16.66 14.87 4.79
N GLN A 30 17.79 14.16 4.62
CA GLN A 30 17.87 13.02 3.69
C GLN A 30 17.02 11.84 4.21
N LEU A 31 17.11 11.51 5.50
CA LEU A 31 16.29 10.48 6.14
C LEU A 31 14.80 10.86 6.16
N LYS A 32 14.46 12.14 6.23
CA LYS A 32 13.08 12.65 6.02
C LYS A 32 12.65 12.52 4.55
N LYS A 33 13.53 12.79 3.59
CA LYS A 33 13.26 12.72 2.14
C LYS A 33 13.08 11.27 1.64
N THR A 34 13.72 10.29 2.26
CA THR A 34 13.59 8.85 1.95
C THR A 34 12.52 8.12 2.78
N GLY A 35 11.84 8.84 3.69
CA GLY A 35 10.83 8.26 4.58
C GLY A 35 11.40 7.41 5.74
N LEU A 36 12.69 7.47 6.01
CA LEU A 36 13.42 6.69 7.03
C LEU A 36 13.46 7.35 8.42
N LEU A 37 13.00 8.61 8.55
CA LEU A 37 12.89 9.29 9.83
C LEU A 37 11.44 9.63 10.19
N ARG A 38 10.95 9.07 11.29
CA ARG A 38 9.76 9.56 12.01
C ARG A 38 10.18 10.22 13.31
N ILE A 39 9.76 11.46 13.52
CA ILE A 39 9.75 12.09 14.85
C ILE A 39 8.41 11.72 15.46
N ASN A 40 8.41 10.76 16.39
CA ASN A 40 7.20 10.38 17.12
C ASN A 40 6.90 11.44 18.18
N GLU A 41 5.79 12.16 18.05
CA GLU A 41 5.12 12.77 19.20
C GLU A 41 4.53 11.67 20.10
N PRO A 42 4.43 11.88 21.43
CA PRO A 42 4.07 10.81 22.36
C PRO A 42 2.67 10.26 22.04
N ILE A 43 2.61 8.97 21.78
CA ILE A 43 1.37 8.22 21.59
C ILE A 43 0.73 8.04 22.97
N GLU A 44 -0.49 8.54 23.15
CA GLU A 44 -1.50 7.84 23.96
C GLU A 44 -2.89 8.46 23.74
N THR A 45 -3.66 7.86 22.85
CA THR A 45 -5.06 7.56 23.18
C THR A 45 -5.30 6.13 22.72
N LEU A 46 -5.44 5.24 23.70
CA LEU A 46 -5.98 3.89 23.54
C LEU A 46 -7.26 4.01 22.71
N ILE A 47 -7.19 3.58 21.45
CA ILE A 47 -8.40 3.23 20.70
C ILE A 47 -8.77 1.86 21.23
N GLU A 48 -9.98 1.73 21.78
CA GLU A 48 -10.55 0.43 22.10
C GLU A 48 -10.40 -0.47 20.87
N LYS A 49 -9.67 -1.57 21.07
CA LYS A 49 -9.34 -2.60 20.08
C LYS A 49 -10.57 -3.43 19.72
N GLU A 50 -11.69 -2.80 19.38
CA GLU A 50 -12.75 -3.54 18.72
C GLU A 50 -12.35 -3.70 17.26
N ILE A 51 -11.85 -4.90 16.99
CA ILE A 51 -11.58 -5.43 15.66
C ILE A 51 -12.87 -5.25 14.86
N PRO A 52 -12.86 -4.56 13.71
CA PRO A 52 -14.02 -4.59 12.84
C PRO A 52 -14.12 -6.02 12.29
N ASP A 53 -14.98 -6.83 12.90
CA ASP A 53 -15.48 -8.03 12.25
C ASP A 53 -16.38 -7.55 11.13
N PHE A 54 -15.94 -7.76 9.88
CA PHE A 54 -16.68 -7.34 8.69
C PHE A 54 -17.86 -8.31 8.48
N GLU A 55 -18.74 -8.42 9.48
CA GLU A 55 -19.85 -9.39 9.53
C GLU A 55 -20.73 -9.30 8.28
N SER A 56 -20.87 -8.10 7.73
CA SER A 56 -21.61 -7.81 6.50
C SER A 56 -21.05 -8.52 5.26
N LEU A 57 -19.75 -8.84 5.20
CA LEU A 57 -19.14 -9.56 4.08
C LEU A 57 -19.56 -11.02 3.97
N TYR A 58 -20.10 -11.61 5.06
CA TYR A 58 -20.47 -13.03 5.11
C TYR A 58 -21.94 -13.30 4.77
N GLY A 59 -22.72 -12.27 4.45
CA GLY A 59 -24.10 -12.45 3.98
C GLY A 59 -24.16 -13.12 2.60
N ASP A 60 -25.14 -14.00 2.38
CA ASP A 60 -25.34 -14.77 1.13
C ASP A 60 -25.42 -13.91 -0.15
N GLN A 61 -25.76 -12.62 -0.04
CA GLN A 61 -25.85 -11.69 -1.16
C GLN A 61 -24.49 -11.16 -1.66
N ASN A 62 -23.42 -11.36 -0.87
CA ASN A 62 -22.08 -10.84 -1.14
C ASN A 62 -21.12 -11.86 -1.76
N GLN A 63 -21.59 -13.07 -2.09
CA GLN A 63 -20.80 -14.06 -2.83
C GLN A 63 -20.76 -13.67 -4.32
N ILE A 64 -19.63 -13.11 -4.75
CA ILE A 64 -19.40 -12.61 -6.12
C ILE A 64 -19.05 -13.76 -7.08
N LYS A 65 -19.15 -13.47 -8.40
CA LYS A 65 -18.75 -14.32 -9.53
C LYS A 65 -17.47 -15.12 -9.25
N GLU A 66 -17.50 -16.39 -9.65
CA GLU A 66 -16.32 -17.24 -9.75
C GLU A 66 -15.52 -16.83 -11.00
N PHE A 67 -14.25 -16.51 -10.81
CA PHE A 67 -13.30 -16.30 -11.90
C PHE A 67 -12.50 -17.59 -12.05
N PRO A 68 -12.80 -18.45 -13.05
CA PRO A 68 -12.12 -19.74 -13.15
C PRO A 68 -10.65 -19.54 -13.49
N VAL A 69 -9.78 -19.82 -12.52
CA VAL A 69 -8.33 -19.91 -12.68
C VAL A 69 -7.92 -21.38 -12.64
N ASP A 70 -6.92 -21.78 -13.42
CA ASP A 70 -6.45 -23.16 -13.41
C ASP A 70 -5.82 -23.57 -12.06
N GLU A 71 -5.89 -24.86 -11.74
CA GLU A 71 -5.48 -25.38 -10.44
C GLU A 71 -4.01 -25.11 -10.11
N ASN A 72 -3.12 -25.16 -11.11
CA ASN A 72 -1.69 -24.89 -10.91
C ASN A 72 -1.46 -23.43 -10.51
N ARG A 73 -2.13 -22.47 -11.17
CA ARG A 73 -2.07 -21.06 -10.79
C ARG A 73 -2.65 -20.81 -9.40
N LEU A 74 -3.76 -21.46 -9.05
CA LEU A 74 -4.34 -21.36 -7.70
C LEU A 74 -3.33 -21.81 -6.63
N GLN A 75 -2.60 -22.90 -6.87
CA GLN A 75 -1.54 -23.36 -5.98
C GLN A 75 -0.37 -22.37 -5.89
N SER A 76 0.04 -21.76 -7.01
CA SER A 76 1.07 -20.72 -7.02
C SER A 76 0.67 -19.51 -6.18
N ILE A 77 -0.55 -19.00 -6.35
CA ILE A 77 -1.08 -17.87 -5.59
C ILE A 77 -1.11 -18.18 -4.09
N ARG A 78 -1.60 -19.37 -3.71
CA ARG A 78 -1.61 -19.81 -2.30
C ARG A 78 -0.21 -19.83 -1.69
N LYS A 79 0.77 -20.33 -2.44
CA LYS A 79 2.16 -20.39 -1.98
C LYS A 79 2.76 -18.99 -1.80
N ILE A 80 2.54 -18.08 -2.76
CA ILE A 80 3.08 -16.71 -2.72
C ILE A 80 2.49 -15.93 -1.54
N LEU A 81 1.18 -16.01 -1.35
CA LEU A 81 0.46 -15.30 -0.30
C LEU A 81 0.53 -16.01 1.07
N ASN A 82 1.25 -17.14 1.16
CA ASN A 82 1.37 -17.98 2.34
C ASN A 82 0.00 -18.28 3.02
N LEU A 83 -0.98 -18.71 2.22
CA LEU A 83 -2.34 -18.94 2.69
C LEU A 83 -2.47 -20.29 3.41
N GLU A 84 -2.95 -20.25 4.65
CA GLU A 84 -3.41 -21.45 5.36
C GLU A 84 -4.75 -21.94 4.79
N ALA A 85 -5.06 -23.22 4.99
CA ALA A 85 -6.36 -23.76 4.60
C ALA A 85 -7.46 -23.10 5.46
N ASP A 86 -8.64 -22.89 4.88
CA ASP A 86 -9.90 -22.50 5.55
C ASP A 86 -10.20 -21.01 5.73
N PHE A 87 -9.31 -20.07 5.38
CA PHE A 87 -9.60 -18.63 5.47
C PHE A 87 -9.50 -17.88 4.13
N PRO A 88 -10.36 -16.86 3.89
CA PRO A 88 -10.26 -16.02 2.71
C PRO A 88 -8.99 -15.16 2.76
N ALA A 89 -8.31 -15.05 1.63
CA ALA A 89 -7.13 -14.21 1.47
C ALA A 89 -7.52 -12.73 1.49
N LYS A 90 -6.98 -11.96 2.44
CA LYS A 90 -7.19 -10.51 2.55
C LYS A 90 -6.11 -9.77 1.78
N ILE A 91 -6.49 -9.04 0.74
CA ILE A 91 -5.59 -8.16 -0.02
C ILE A 91 -6.03 -6.72 0.19
N VAL A 92 -5.12 -5.85 0.62
CA VAL A 92 -5.40 -4.43 0.75
C VAL A 92 -5.04 -3.72 -0.56
N VAL A 93 -6.03 -3.06 -1.14
CA VAL A 93 -5.91 -2.34 -2.42
C VAL A 93 -5.83 -0.85 -2.13
N ILE A 94 -4.72 -0.22 -2.47
CA ILE A 94 -4.43 1.17 -2.10
C ILE A 94 -4.30 2.01 -3.37
N SER A 95 -4.96 3.16 -3.42
CA SER A 95 -4.79 4.13 -4.50
C SER A 95 -4.87 5.55 -3.97
N ASP A 96 -4.15 6.49 -4.58
CA ASP A 96 -4.32 7.92 -4.35
C ASP A 96 -5.46 8.53 -5.19
N ASP A 97 -6.00 7.78 -6.15
CA ASP A 97 -7.14 8.12 -6.99
C ASP A 97 -8.39 7.33 -6.55
N GLU A 98 -9.30 8.01 -5.87
CA GLU A 98 -10.56 7.42 -5.37
C GLU A 98 -11.43 6.87 -6.51
N LYS A 99 -11.44 7.53 -7.67
CA LYS A 99 -12.26 7.08 -8.81
C LYS A 99 -11.70 5.79 -9.37
N LEU A 100 -10.37 5.69 -9.50
CA LEU A 100 -9.71 4.45 -9.91
C LEU A 100 -10.00 3.31 -8.94
N LEU A 101 -9.86 3.55 -7.63
CA LEU A 101 -10.12 2.55 -6.60
C LEU A 101 -11.56 2.02 -6.66
N LYS A 102 -12.55 2.92 -6.69
CA LYS A 102 -13.98 2.54 -6.78
C LYS A 102 -14.28 1.79 -8.07
N HIS A 103 -13.73 2.26 -9.19
CA HIS A 103 -13.91 1.63 -10.50
C HIS A 103 -13.34 0.21 -10.53
N TYR A 104 -12.13 0.03 -10.00
CA TYR A 104 -11.48 -1.27 -9.89
C TYR A 104 -12.32 -2.27 -9.08
N LEU A 105 -12.73 -1.89 -7.87
CA LEU A 105 -13.49 -2.75 -6.98
C LEU A 105 -14.89 -3.07 -7.53
N SER A 106 -15.60 -2.08 -8.06
CA SER A 106 -16.94 -2.29 -8.65
C SER A 106 -16.89 -3.16 -9.92
N SER A 107 -15.82 -3.05 -10.72
CA SER A 107 -15.62 -3.88 -11.90
C SER A 107 -15.41 -5.35 -11.54
N ILE A 108 -14.59 -5.64 -10.52
CA ILE A 108 -14.38 -7.01 -10.02
C ILE A 108 -15.67 -7.54 -9.37
N ALA A 109 -16.36 -6.71 -8.60
CA ALA A 109 -17.62 -7.07 -7.97
C ALA A 109 -18.75 -7.32 -9.00
N GLY A 110 -18.61 -6.78 -10.21
CA GLY A 110 -19.60 -6.81 -11.29
C GLY A 110 -20.74 -5.81 -11.13
N SER A 111 -20.80 -5.08 -10.01
CA SER A 111 -21.74 -3.98 -9.77
C SER A 111 -21.22 -3.08 -8.64
N PRO A 112 -21.42 -1.76 -8.69
CA PRO A 112 -21.14 -0.85 -7.58
C PRO A 112 -21.89 -1.21 -6.28
N ASP A 113 -23.11 -1.74 -6.38
CA ASP A 113 -23.95 -2.07 -5.21
C ASP A 113 -23.40 -3.22 -4.36
N ARG A 114 -22.43 -3.96 -4.90
CA ARG A 114 -21.74 -5.07 -4.24
C ARG A 114 -20.44 -4.64 -3.55
N VAL A 115 -20.09 -3.36 -3.65
CA VAL A 115 -18.96 -2.76 -2.93
C VAL A 115 -19.48 -2.20 -1.63
N LEU A 116 -19.18 -2.86 -0.52
CA LEU A 116 -19.54 -2.37 0.80
C LEU A 116 -18.58 -1.23 1.20
N PHE A 117 -19.09 -0.26 1.95
CA PHE A 117 -18.28 0.83 2.48
C PHE A 117 -18.48 0.94 4.00
N GLU A 118 -17.45 0.57 4.75
CA GLU A 118 -17.48 0.50 6.20
C GLU A 118 -16.14 0.98 6.76
N TYR A 119 -16.15 1.68 7.90
CA TYR A 119 -14.94 2.16 8.56
C TYR A 119 -13.96 2.93 7.64
N ASN A 120 -14.47 3.68 6.68
CA ASN A 120 -13.70 4.38 5.63
C ASN A 120 -12.91 3.45 4.69
N MET A 121 -13.35 2.20 4.53
CA MET A 121 -12.77 1.20 3.64
C MET A 121 -13.84 0.66 2.68
N PHE A 122 -13.44 0.35 1.46
CA PHE A 122 -14.27 -0.33 0.47
C PHE A 122 -14.00 -1.83 0.54
N LEU A 123 -15.04 -2.66 0.55
CA LEU A 123 -14.89 -4.10 0.77
C LEU A 123 -15.63 -4.87 -0.32
N ILE A 124 -14.96 -5.88 -0.89
CA ILE A 124 -15.59 -6.86 -1.79
C ILE A 124 -15.07 -8.25 -1.45
N LYS A 125 -15.90 -9.29 -1.64
CA LYS A 125 -15.54 -10.69 -1.46
C LYS A 125 -15.83 -11.48 -2.74
N PHE A 126 -14.86 -12.21 -3.28
CA PHE A 126 -15.02 -13.00 -4.50
C PHE A 126 -14.21 -14.30 -4.47
N SER A 127 -14.45 -15.22 -5.41
CA SER A 127 -13.75 -16.49 -5.51
C SER A 127 -12.99 -16.62 -6.84
N LEU A 128 -11.76 -17.13 -6.79
CA LEU A 128 -10.96 -17.50 -7.97
C LEU A 128 -11.12 -18.96 -8.39
N GLY A 129 -11.98 -19.71 -7.70
CA GLY A 129 -12.18 -21.14 -7.92
C GLY A 129 -12.30 -21.92 -6.62
N PRO A 130 -12.34 -23.26 -6.70
CA PRO A 130 -12.62 -24.13 -5.57
C PRO A 130 -11.69 -23.87 -4.37
N GLY A 131 -12.30 -23.43 -3.26
CA GLY A 131 -11.63 -23.25 -1.98
C GLY A 131 -10.72 -22.02 -1.87
N LEU A 132 -10.64 -21.14 -2.88
CA LEU A 132 -9.84 -19.91 -2.81
C LEU A 132 -10.72 -18.67 -2.92
N GLU A 133 -11.06 -18.12 -1.74
CA GLU A 133 -11.79 -16.86 -1.60
C GLU A 133 -10.84 -15.70 -1.32
N PHE A 134 -11.19 -14.53 -1.84
CA PHE A 134 -10.47 -13.27 -1.61
C PHE A 134 -11.41 -12.23 -1.01
N ILE A 135 -10.86 -11.45 -0.10
CA ILE A 135 -11.45 -10.19 0.38
C ILE A 135 -10.52 -9.08 -0.05
N PHE A 136 -11.01 -8.16 -0.88
CA PHE A 136 -10.29 -6.93 -1.19
C PHE A 136 -10.74 -5.82 -0.27
N ILE A 137 -9.76 -5.17 0.36
CA ILE A 137 -9.94 -4.04 1.27
C ILE A 137 -9.37 -2.79 0.60
N GLY A 138 -10.23 -2.02 -0.04
CA GLY A 138 -9.90 -0.77 -0.70
C GLY A 138 -9.70 0.38 0.29
N ILE A 139 -8.52 0.99 0.30
CA ILE A 139 -8.18 2.13 1.15
C ILE A 139 -7.60 3.26 0.31
N LEU A 140 -8.07 4.50 0.52
CA LEU A 140 -7.50 5.67 -0.12
C LEU A 140 -6.14 6.02 0.52
N ALA A 141 -5.13 6.28 -0.31
CA ALA A 141 -3.81 6.75 0.11
C ALA A 141 -3.91 8.18 0.68
N SER A 142 -4.21 8.26 1.97
CA SER A 142 -4.45 9.48 2.73
C SER A 142 -3.70 9.44 4.07
N PRO A 143 -3.65 10.54 4.84
CA PRO A 143 -3.03 10.54 6.17
C PRO A 143 -3.60 9.50 7.13
N GLN A 144 -4.81 8.99 6.88
CA GLN A 144 -5.45 7.97 7.70
C GLN A 144 -5.02 6.54 7.35
N LEU A 145 -4.32 6.31 6.22
CA LEU A 145 -3.96 4.98 5.73
C LEU A 145 -3.28 4.13 6.81
N LEU A 146 -2.22 4.65 7.44
CA LEU A 146 -1.45 3.93 8.44
C LEU A 146 -2.27 3.61 9.70
N LYS A 147 -3.20 4.50 10.05
CA LYS A 147 -4.15 4.28 11.14
C LYS A 147 -5.13 3.15 10.76
N LEU A 148 -5.68 3.17 9.55
CA LEU A 148 -6.59 2.12 9.07
C LEU A 148 -5.88 0.77 8.98
N LEU A 149 -4.65 0.71 8.45
CA LEU A 149 -3.85 -0.51 8.41
C LEU A 149 -3.63 -1.10 9.81
N SER A 150 -3.38 -0.25 10.83
CA SER A 150 -3.23 -0.73 12.21
C SER A 150 -4.51 -1.31 12.82
N VAL A 151 -5.69 -0.97 12.28
CA VAL A 151 -7.00 -1.47 12.71
C VAL A 151 -7.40 -2.75 11.95
N VAL A 152 -6.90 -2.95 10.73
CA VAL A 152 -7.05 -4.20 9.97
C VAL A 152 -6.17 -5.27 10.63
N SER A 153 -6.67 -5.84 11.74
CA SER A 153 -5.80 -6.40 12.78
C SER A 153 -5.22 -7.78 12.52
N GLU A 154 -5.72 -8.60 11.57
CA GLU A 154 -5.12 -9.92 11.31
C GLU A 154 -5.12 -10.35 9.84
N GLN A 155 -3.93 -10.82 9.43
CA GLN A 155 -3.56 -11.50 8.19
C GLN A 155 -3.92 -10.72 6.92
N ILE A 156 -3.33 -9.53 6.75
CA ILE A 156 -3.17 -8.99 5.40
C ILE A 156 -2.17 -9.89 4.68
N HIS A 157 -2.58 -10.47 3.57
CA HIS A 157 -1.79 -11.42 2.80
C HIS A 157 -1.05 -10.76 1.63
N GLY A 158 -1.52 -9.59 1.18
CA GLY A 158 -0.76 -8.77 0.25
C GLY A 158 -1.31 -7.38 0.01
N PHE A 159 -0.51 -6.58 -0.70
CA PHE A 159 -0.86 -5.24 -1.14
C PHE A 159 -0.96 -5.15 -2.66
N ILE A 160 -1.92 -4.37 -3.14
CA ILE A 160 -1.96 -3.90 -4.53
C ILE A 160 -2.01 -2.38 -4.50
N PHE A 161 -0.97 -1.73 -5.01
CA PHE A 161 -0.90 -0.27 -5.15
C PHE A 161 -1.36 0.12 -6.57
N LEU A 162 -2.56 0.65 -6.70
CA LEU A 162 -3.13 1.09 -7.96
C LEU A 162 -2.63 2.49 -8.32
N ILE A 163 -2.03 2.62 -9.50
CA ILE A 163 -1.40 3.85 -10.00
C ILE A 163 -2.10 4.27 -11.30
N ASN A 164 -2.59 5.50 -11.31
CA ASN A 164 -3.10 6.15 -12.51
C ASN A 164 -1.95 6.88 -13.24
N ALA A 165 -1.48 6.36 -14.37
CA ALA A 165 -0.38 6.97 -15.13
C ALA A 165 -0.70 8.37 -15.68
N GLN A 166 -1.97 8.75 -15.74
CA GLN A 166 -2.40 10.10 -16.15
C GLN A 166 -2.33 11.12 -15.01
N ASN A 167 -2.18 10.68 -13.77
CA ASN A 167 -2.17 11.55 -12.60
C ASN A 167 -1.05 11.15 -11.63
N LEU A 168 0.16 11.63 -11.91
CA LEU A 168 1.36 11.35 -11.11
C LEU A 168 1.75 12.52 -10.18
N ASN A 169 0.86 13.49 -10.00
CA ASN A 169 1.14 14.72 -9.24
C ASN A 169 1.50 14.47 -7.76
N LYS A 170 1.09 13.34 -7.21
CA LYS A 170 1.32 12.97 -5.80
C LYS A 170 2.31 11.82 -5.63
N VAL A 171 3.11 11.50 -6.66
CA VAL A 171 4.01 10.35 -6.67
C VAL A 171 4.89 10.27 -5.42
N GLY A 172 5.54 11.37 -5.00
CA GLY A 172 6.41 11.36 -3.82
C GLY A 172 5.68 11.05 -2.51
N TYR A 173 4.46 11.58 -2.34
CA TYR A 173 3.65 11.27 -1.16
C TYR A 173 3.12 9.83 -1.20
N PHE A 174 2.75 9.35 -2.39
CA PHE A 174 2.31 7.97 -2.54
C PHE A 174 3.47 6.99 -2.33
N SER A 175 4.67 7.25 -2.85
CA SER A 175 5.89 6.49 -2.55
C SER A 175 6.17 6.43 -1.05
N TYR A 176 6.04 7.56 -0.34
CA TYR A 176 6.15 7.58 1.12
C TYR A 176 5.14 6.64 1.78
N LEU A 177 3.86 6.69 1.40
CA LEU A 177 2.83 5.82 1.97
C LEU A 177 3.06 4.34 1.65
N ILE A 178 3.51 4.00 0.44
CA ILE A 178 3.89 2.64 0.04
C ILE A 178 5.01 2.12 0.96
N ASN A 179 6.10 2.89 1.09
CA ASN A 179 7.22 2.52 1.95
C ASN A 179 6.79 2.34 3.40
N GLN A 180 5.95 3.23 3.94
CA GLN A 180 5.47 3.13 5.32
C GLN A 180 4.56 1.91 5.52
N ALA A 181 3.70 1.59 4.55
CA ALA A 181 2.86 0.40 4.61
C ALA A 181 3.71 -0.88 4.65
N LEU A 182 4.73 -0.97 3.80
CA LEU A 182 5.62 -2.14 3.74
C LEU A 182 6.60 -2.24 4.91
N VAL A 183 7.01 -1.11 5.49
CA VAL A 183 7.76 -1.10 6.77
C VAL A 183 6.92 -1.65 7.92
N GLN A 184 5.63 -1.32 7.96
CA GLN A 184 4.71 -1.86 8.98
C GLN A 184 4.31 -3.31 8.71
N HIS A 185 4.19 -3.68 7.44
CA HIS A 185 3.72 -4.98 6.97
C HIS A 185 4.56 -5.43 5.76
N PRO A 186 5.70 -6.12 5.97
CA PRO A 186 6.58 -6.59 4.89
C PRO A 186 6.00 -7.88 4.27
N ILE A 187 4.88 -7.73 3.58
CA ILE A 187 4.10 -8.81 2.95
C ILE A 187 4.15 -8.67 1.43
N PRO A 188 3.78 -9.73 0.67
CA PRO A 188 3.75 -9.66 -0.78
C PRO A 188 3.00 -8.45 -1.34
N ALA A 189 3.55 -7.80 -2.35
CA ALA A 189 2.96 -6.60 -2.93
C ALA A 189 3.15 -6.49 -4.44
N ALA A 190 2.32 -5.67 -5.07
CA ALA A 190 2.46 -5.26 -6.47
C ALA A 190 2.07 -3.80 -6.67
N CYS A 191 2.77 -3.12 -7.57
CA CYS A 191 2.38 -1.85 -8.16
C CYS A 191 1.69 -2.11 -9.50
N ALA A 192 0.43 -1.74 -9.60
CA ALA A 192 -0.41 -1.96 -10.77
C ALA A 192 -0.72 -0.63 -11.45
N VAL A 193 -0.24 -0.46 -12.68
CA VAL A 193 -0.34 0.80 -13.43
C VAL A 193 -1.40 0.68 -14.51
N THR A 194 -2.26 1.69 -14.63
CA THR A 194 -3.24 1.79 -15.70
C THR A 194 -3.22 3.17 -16.37
N TYR A 195 -4.01 3.31 -17.45
CA TYR A 195 -4.14 4.53 -18.25
C TYR A 195 -2.84 5.11 -18.83
N LEU A 196 -1.86 4.25 -19.13
CA LEU A 196 -0.65 4.64 -19.85
C LEU A 196 -1.01 5.23 -21.23
N ASN A 197 -0.48 6.40 -21.56
CA ASN A 197 -0.60 6.97 -22.90
C ASN A 197 0.44 6.36 -23.86
N ALA A 198 0.34 6.67 -25.15
CA ALA A 198 1.22 6.11 -26.20
C ALA A 198 2.72 6.39 -26.00
N ASN A 199 3.07 7.42 -25.22
CA ASN A 199 4.45 7.83 -24.97
C ASN A 199 4.97 7.35 -23.61
N GLN A 200 4.12 6.75 -22.78
CA GLN A 200 4.47 6.27 -21.45
C GLN A 200 4.72 4.76 -21.48
N THR A 201 5.83 4.34 -20.86
CA THR A 201 6.11 2.93 -20.59
C THR A 201 5.96 2.66 -19.08
N LEU A 202 5.97 1.39 -18.67
CA LEU A 202 5.86 1.04 -17.26
C LEU A 202 7.10 1.52 -16.51
N GLU A 203 8.26 1.33 -17.12
CA GLU A 203 9.58 1.70 -16.61
C GLU A 203 9.66 3.23 -16.40
N ASN A 204 9.06 4.01 -17.32
CA ASN A 204 9.01 5.47 -17.20
C ASN A 204 8.11 5.95 -16.05
N VAL A 205 7.09 5.18 -15.66
CA VAL A 205 6.27 5.49 -14.48
C VAL A 205 6.97 5.02 -13.21
N GLN A 206 7.51 3.80 -13.22
CA GLN A 206 8.25 3.20 -12.11
C GLN A 206 9.42 4.09 -11.67
N SER A 207 10.21 4.64 -12.59
CA SER A 207 11.36 5.49 -12.28
C SER A 207 11.03 6.80 -11.57
N GLN A 208 9.75 7.19 -11.53
CA GLN A 208 9.30 8.37 -10.78
C GLN A 208 9.01 8.07 -9.31
N PHE A 209 8.92 6.80 -8.93
CA PHE A 209 8.65 6.38 -7.56
C PHE A 209 9.95 6.15 -6.78
N PHE A 210 10.00 6.64 -5.54
CA PHE A 210 11.13 6.46 -4.63
C PHE A 210 10.79 5.37 -3.61
N LEU A 211 10.99 4.12 -4.00
CA LEU A 211 10.66 2.96 -3.17
C LEU A 211 11.92 2.39 -2.52
N ASN A 212 11.79 1.95 -1.27
CA ASN A 212 12.87 1.29 -0.53
C ASN A 212 12.75 -0.25 -0.61
N TRP A 213 11.80 -0.74 -1.40
CA TRP A 213 11.42 -2.13 -1.54
C TRP A 213 11.41 -2.50 -3.01
N ASP A 214 11.94 -3.67 -3.34
CA ASP A 214 11.76 -4.27 -4.65
C ASP A 214 10.33 -4.84 -4.72
N ILE A 215 9.49 -4.18 -5.51
CA ILE A 215 8.08 -4.51 -5.67
C ILE A 215 7.85 -4.81 -7.14
N SER A 216 7.06 -5.86 -7.43
CA SER A 216 6.65 -6.16 -8.80
C SER A 216 5.81 -5.03 -9.41
N TRP A 217 6.11 -4.65 -10.65
CA TRP A 217 5.35 -3.67 -11.42
C TRP A 217 4.61 -4.37 -12.56
N THR A 218 3.33 -4.07 -12.72
CA THR A 218 2.51 -4.67 -13.78
C THR A 218 1.57 -3.64 -14.40
N LYS A 219 1.19 -3.87 -15.66
CA LYS A 219 0.19 -3.07 -16.37
C LYS A 219 -1.16 -3.76 -16.29
N PHE A 220 -2.23 -3.00 -16.11
CA PHE A 220 -3.58 -3.54 -16.27
C PHE A 220 -4.52 -2.59 -17.01
N GLU A 221 -5.53 -3.19 -17.63
CA GLU A 221 -6.58 -2.50 -18.37
C GLU A 221 -7.79 -2.26 -17.45
N ALA A 222 -8.08 -1.00 -17.14
CA ALA A 222 -9.19 -0.64 -16.27
C ALA A 222 -10.58 -1.02 -16.84
N ASN A 223 -10.71 -1.44 -18.09
CA ASN A 223 -12.00 -1.91 -18.64
C ASN A 223 -12.06 -3.42 -18.83
N ASN A 224 -11.03 -4.15 -18.39
CA ASN A 224 -10.89 -5.58 -18.59
C ASN A 224 -10.83 -6.28 -17.23
N VAL A 225 -11.95 -6.90 -16.83
CA VAL A 225 -12.06 -7.57 -15.53
C VAL A 225 -11.05 -8.71 -15.40
N GLN A 226 -10.73 -9.43 -16.47
CA GLN A 226 -9.71 -10.48 -16.41
C GLN A 226 -8.33 -9.88 -16.10
N SER A 227 -7.97 -8.77 -16.76
CA SER A 227 -6.72 -8.05 -16.47
C SER A 227 -6.64 -7.58 -15.02
N MET A 228 -7.75 -7.10 -14.45
CA MET A 228 -7.82 -6.70 -13.04
C MET A 228 -7.63 -7.89 -12.10
N VAL A 229 -8.30 -9.01 -12.37
CA VAL A 229 -8.19 -10.21 -11.53
C VAL A 229 -6.78 -10.80 -11.58
N HIS A 230 -6.13 -10.79 -12.76
CA HIS A 230 -4.74 -11.25 -12.91
C HIS A 230 -3.71 -10.37 -12.18
N LEU A 231 -4.08 -9.19 -11.64
CA LEU A 231 -3.18 -8.44 -10.76
C LEU A 231 -2.77 -9.23 -9.52
N ILE A 232 -3.62 -10.14 -9.04
CA ILE A 232 -3.32 -11.01 -7.89
C ILE A 232 -2.09 -11.87 -8.18
N GLU A 233 -1.89 -12.31 -9.43
CA GLU A 233 -0.73 -13.09 -9.84
C GLU A 233 0.57 -12.26 -9.81
N SER A 234 0.46 -10.92 -9.91
CA SER A 234 1.60 -10.01 -9.87
C SER A 234 2.03 -9.67 -8.44
N VAL A 235 1.22 -9.99 -7.42
CA VAL A 235 1.59 -9.83 -6.02
C VAL A 235 2.70 -10.83 -5.70
N GLN A 236 3.89 -10.33 -5.38
CA GLN A 236 5.08 -11.14 -5.12
C GLN A 236 5.72 -10.73 -3.79
N PRO A 237 6.49 -11.62 -3.13
CA PRO A 237 7.26 -11.24 -1.94
C PRO A 237 8.12 -10.01 -2.22
N VAL A 238 8.20 -9.11 -1.24
CA VAL A 238 9.01 -7.89 -1.33
C VAL A 238 10.27 -8.03 -0.51
N GLU A 239 11.35 -7.46 -1.01
CA GLU A 239 12.64 -7.39 -0.32
C GLU A 239 13.10 -5.93 -0.24
N PRO A 240 13.76 -5.49 0.84
CA PRO A 240 14.37 -4.16 0.87
C PRO A 240 15.41 -4.03 -0.24
N ILE A 241 15.48 -2.86 -0.89
CA ILE A 241 16.53 -2.58 -1.88
C ILE A 241 17.85 -2.35 -1.13
N GLU A 242 18.84 -3.19 -1.39
CA GLU A 242 20.19 -2.98 -0.88
C GLU A 242 20.83 -1.79 -1.61
N ILE A 243 21.00 -0.67 -0.90
CA ILE A 243 21.79 0.46 -1.40
C ILE A 243 23.25 0.14 -1.08
N GLY A 244 24.04 -0.20 -2.10
CA GLY A 244 25.49 -0.28 -1.95
C GLY A 244 26.04 1.05 -1.45
N GLU A 245 26.90 1.02 -0.44
CA GLU A 245 27.64 2.20 0.00
C GLU A 245 28.39 2.78 -1.21
N GLU A 246 28.03 3.99 -1.65
CA GLU A 246 28.87 4.74 -2.58
C GLU A 246 30.21 4.96 -1.86
N GLU A 247 31.26 4.27 -2.31
CA GLU A 247 32.64 4.63 -2.00
C GLU A 247 32.82 6.10 -2.39
N GLY A 248 32.78 6.98 -1.39
CA GLY A 248 33.08 8.39 -1.58
C GLY A 248 34.50 8.52 -2.11
N GLU A 249 34.63 8.85 -3.38
CA GLU A 249 35.86 9.42 -3.93
C GLU A 249 36.13 10.73 -3.18
N GLU A 250 37.06 10.66 -2.23
CA GLU A 250 37.77 11.82 -1.73
C GLU A 250 38.66 12.38 -2.86
N GLU A 251 38.34 13.58 -3.33
CA GLU A 251 39.34 14.52 -3.87
C GLU A 251 39.44 15.76 -2.97
#